data_AF-A0A227J4R8-F1
#
_entry.id   AF-A0A227J4R8-F1
#
_cell.length_a   1.000
_cell.length_b   1.000
_cell.length_c   1.000
_cell.angle_alpha   90.00
_cell.angle_beta   90.00
_cell.angle_gamma   90.00
#
_symmetry.space_group_name_H-M   'P 1'
#
loop_
_entity.id
_entity.type
_entity.pdbx_description
1 polymer ?
#
loop_
_entity_poly.entity_id
_entity_poly.type
_entity_poly.pdbx_seq_one_letter_code
_entity_poly.pdbx_strand_id
1 'polypeptide(L)'
;AKGVEEDAAGLRIFAKYNKEILVASSFSKNFGLYNERVGAFTLVAESEEVATTAFSQVKAIIRSIYSNPPAHGSAVVTHILNNKELRAEWEAEVQEMRDRIQEMRELFVATL
;
A
#
# COMPACT_ATOMS: atom_id res chain seq x y z
N ALA A 1 7.41 13.85 1.59
CA ALA A 1 6.76 12.79 2.38
C ALA A 1 7.07 13.05 3.85
N LYS A 2 6.07 13.05 4.73
CA LYS A 2 6.27 13.36 6.17
C LYS A 2 6.05 12.15 7.09
N GLY A 3 5.55 11.05 6.53
CA GLY A 3 5.26 9.80 7.23
C GLY A 3 4.19 9.02 6.49
N VAL A 4 3.95 7.79 6.92
CA VAL A 4 2.94 6.92 6.30
C VAL A 4 1.54 7.55 6.36
N GLU A 5 1.21 8.22 7.47
CA GLU A 5 -0.07 8.85 7.70
C GLU A 5 -0.27 10.13 6.87
N GLU A 6 0.78 10.94 6.75
CA GLU A 6 0.77 12.18 5.97
C GLU A 6 0.73 11.90 4.46
N ASP A 7 1.43 10.86 4.02
CA ASP A 7 1.42 10.45 2.61
C ASP A 7 0.02 9.91 2.21
N ALA A 8 -0.72 9.31 3.14
CA ALA A 8 -2.09 8.86 2.93
C ALA A 8 -3.15 10.00 2.97
N ALA A 9 -2.78 11.23 3.37
CA ALA A 9 -3.72 12.32 3.55
C ALA A 9 -4.51 12.65 2.26
N GLY A 10 -3.84 12.69 1.11
CA GLY A 10 -4.48 12.93 -0.18
C GLY A 10 -5.55 11.87 -0.50
N LEU A 11 -5.21 10.59 -0.34
CA LEU A 11 -6.16 9.49 -0.54
C LEU A 11 -7.37 9.61 0.39
N ARG A 12 -7.15 9.94 1.66
CA ARG A 12 -8.23 10.11 2.65
C ARG A 12 -9.15 11.30 2.32
N ILE A 13 -8.59 12.39 1.79
CA ILE A 13 -9.37 13.52 1.28
C ILE A 13 -10.27 13.07 0.13
N PHE A 14 -9.73 12.33 -0.84
CA PHE A 14 -10.55 11.78 -1.93
C PHE A 14 -11.64 10.85 -1.38
N ALA A 15 -11.31 9.94 -0.47
CA ALA A 15 -12.27 9.02 0.17
C ALA A 15 -13.37 9.72 0.96
N LYS A 16 -13.10 10.93 1.48
CA LYS A 16 -14.11 11.74 2.17
C LYS A 16 -15.17 12.32 1.22
N TYR A 17 -14.77 12.70 0.00
CA TYR A 17 -15.64 13.44 -0.92
C TYR A 17 -16.20 12.59 -2.07
N ASN A 18 -15.70 11.38 -2.27
CA ASN A 18 -16.16 10.47 -3.31
C ASN A 18 -16.71 9.20 -2.64
N LYS A 19 -17.93 8.82 -3.03
CA LYS A 19 -18.59 7.63 -2.49
C LYS A 19 -17.99 6.32 -3.02
N GLU A 20 -17.30 6.38 -4.16
CA GLU A 20 -16.72 5.22 -4.81
C GLU A 20 -15.30 5.53 -5.30
N ILE A 21 -14.34 4.66 -4.97
CA ILE A 21 -12.92 4.84 -5.31
C ILE A 21 -12.27 3.48 -5.53
N LEU A 22 -11.36 3.40 -6.50
CA LEU A 22 -10.44 2.29 -6.65
C LEU A 22 -9.02 2.70 -6.22
N VAL A 23 -8.39 1.88 -5.38
CA VAL A 23 -7.03 2.13 -4.86
C VAL A 23 -6.14 0.93 -5.19
N ALA A 24 -5.05 1.20 -5.90
CA ALA A 24 -3.98 0.23 -6.13
C ALA A 24 -2.83 0.50 -5.16
N SER A 25 -2.57 -0.44 -4.25
CA SER A 25 -1.47 -0.39 -3.28
C SER A 25 -0.36 -1.35 -3.68
N SER A 26 0.90 -0.91 -3.54
CA SER A 26 2.08 -1.75 -3.79
C SER A 26 2.94 -1.81 -2.53
N PHE A 27 3.39 -3.02 -2.18
CA PHE A 27 4.32 -3.22 -1.08
C PHE A 27 5.77 -3.40 -1.55
N SER A 28 6.06 -3.16 -2.82
CA SER A 28 7.39 -3.40 -3.37
C SER A 28 8.47 -2.48 -2.78
N LYS A 29 8.12 -1.26 -2.35
CA LYS A 29 9.09 -0.23 -1.94
C LYS A 29 9.11 -0.05 -0.43
N ASN A 30 7.94 0.19 0.17
CA ASN A 30 7.83 0.40 1.61
C ASN A 30 8.08 -0.88 2.44
N PHE A 31 7.96 -2.08 1.88
CA PHE A 31 8.39 -3.34 2.53
C PHE A 31 9.65 -3.96 1.88
N GLY A 32 10.22 -3.35 0.84
CA GLY A 32 11.33 -3.96 0.10
C GLY A 32 10.98 -5.26 -0.65
N LEU A 33 9.70 -5.60 -0.78
CA LEU A 33 9.21 -6.85 -1.39
C LEU A 33 9.10 -6.73 -2.92
N TYR A 34 10.19 -6.31 -3.57
CA TYR A 34 10.20 -5.99 -5.01
C TYR A 34 9.73 -7.17 -5.87
N ASN A 35 10.31 -8.35 -5.68
CA ASN A 35 10.06 -9.51 -6.54
C ASN A 35 9.05 -10.51 -5.96
N GLU A 36 8.57 -10.31 -4.73
CA GLU A 36 7.48 -11.09 -4.12
C GLU A 36 6.09 -10.73 -4.68
N ARG A 37 6.02 -9.63 -5.45
CA ARG A 37 4.82 -9.19 -6.19
C ARG A 37 3.59 -9.00 -5.31
N VAL A 38 3.81 -8.37 -4.15
CA VAL A 38 2.76 -8.09 -3.16
C VAL A 38 2.14 -6.71 -3.38
N GLY A 39 0.82 -6.67 -3.41
CA GLY A 39 0.02 -5.46 -3.51
C GLY A 39 -1.42 -5.73 -3.07
N ALA A 40 -2.25 -4.69 -3.11
CA ALA A 40 -3.67 -4.80 -2.84
C ALA A 40 -4.48 -3.95 -3.81
N PHE A 41 -5.64 -4.46 -4.23
CA PHE A 41 -6.67 -3.69 -4.91
C PHE A 41 -7.82 -3.47 -3.94
N THR A 42 -8.08 -2.21 -3.59
CA THR A 42 -9.20 -1.84 -2.71
C THR A 42 -10.26 -1.16 -3.55
N LEU A 43 -11.49 -1.65 -3.43
CA LEU A 43 -12.68 -1.04 -4.01
C LEU A 43 -13.52 -0.48 -2.86
N VAL A 44 -13.72 0.84 -2.87
CA VAL A 44 -14.67 1.53 -1.99
C VAL A 44 -15.94 1.74 -2.80
N ALA A 45 -17.08 1.34 -2.24
CA ALA A 45 -18.40 1.51 -2.85
C ALA A 45 -19.34 2.24 -1.89
N GLU A 46 -20.41 2.81 -2.45
CA GLU A 46 -21.41 3.56 -1.67
C GLU A 46 -22.17 2.68 -0.67
N SER A 47 -22.35 1.39 -0.97
CA SER A 47 -23.05 0.43 -0.11
C SER A 47 -22.39 -0.94 -0.11
N GLU A 48 -22.72 -1.75 0.90
CA GLU A 48 -22.25 -3.13 1.03
C GLU A 48 -22.72 -4.03 -0.13
N GLU A 49 -23.94 -3.80 -0.63
CA GLU A 49 -24.50 -4.53 -1.76
C GLU A 49 -23.71 -4.26 -3.05
N VAL A 50 -23.36 -3.00 -3.30
CA VAL A 50 -22.54 -2.60 -4.45
C VAL A 50 -21.13 -3.17 -4.30
N ALA A 51 -20.53 -3.07 -3.11
CA ALA A 51 -19.21 -3.63 -2.83
C ALA A 51 -19.17 -5.14 -3.09
N THR A 52 -20.17 -5.88 -2.61
CA THR A 52 -20.28 -7.34 -2.77
C THR A 52 -20.42 -7.72 -4.24
N THR A 53 -21.27 -6.99 -4.97
CA THR A 53 -21.49 -7.21 -6.41
C THR A 53 -20.20 -6.95 -7.20
N ALA A 54 -19.55 -5.82 -6.97
CA ALA A 54 -18.29 -5.47 -7.64
C ALA A 54 -17.17 -6.46 -7.29
N PHE A 55 -17.06 -6.87 -6.03
CA PHE A 55 -16.08 -7.86 -5.58
C PHE A 55 -16.27 -9.23 -6.26
N SER A 56 -17.50 -9.62 -6.59
CA SER A 56 -17.76 -10.84 -7.36
C SER A 56 -17.12 -10.79 -8.76
N GLN A 57 -17.18 -9.63 -9.43
CA GLN A 57 -16.58 -9.41 -10.75
C GLN A 57 -15.06 -9.39 -10.66
N VAL A 58 -14.50 -8.73 -9.65
CA VAL A 58 -13.05 -8.73 -9.39
C VAL A 58 -12.52 -10.15 -9.23
N LYS A 59 -13.20 -11.00 -8.46
CA LYS A 59 -12.84 -12.42 -8.31
C LYS A 59 -12.87 -13.18 -9.64
N ALA A 60 -13.89 -12.96 -10.47
CA ALA A 60 -14.00 -13.59 -11.78
C ALA A 60 -12.83 -13.19 -12.71
N ILE A 61 -12.51 -11.89 -12.74
CA ILE A 61 -11.38 -11.35 -13.51
C ILE A 61 -10.06 -11.97 -13.03
N ILE A 62 -9.79 -11.95 -11.72
CA ILE A 62 -8.57 -12.57 -11.13
C ILE A 62 -8.45 -14.04 -11.53
N ARG A 63 -9.56 -14.79 -11.44
CA ARG A 63 -9.59 -16.21 -11.78
C ARG A 63 -9.18 -16.47 -13.23
N SER A 64 -9.61 -15.60 -14.16
CA SER A 64 -9.25 -15.69 -15.58
C SER A 64 -7.81 -15.28 -15.91
N ILE A 65 -7.18 -14.40 -15.11
CA ILE A 65 -5.83 -13.89 -15.41
C ILE A 65 -4.75 -14.79 -14.79
N TYR A 66 -4.84 -15.07 -13.49
CA TYR A 66 -3.77 -15.75 -12.76
C TYR A 66 -4.26 -16.71 -11.67
N SER A 67 -5.56 -17.05 -11.67
CA SER A 67 -6.20 -17.95 -10.71
C SER A 67 -6.27 -17.41 -9.27
N ASN A 68 -5.14 -17.26 -8.59
CA ASN A 68 -5.02 -16.78 -7.22
C ASN A 68 -3.62 -16.16 -6.97
N PRO A 69 -3.50 -15.17 -6.07
CA PRO A 69 -2.24 -14.45 -5.86
C PRO A 69 -1.20 -15.26 -5.06
N PRO A 70 0.11 -14.94 -5.18
CA PRO A 70 1.15 -15.57 -4.38
C PRO A 70 0.98 -15.31 -2.87
N ALA A 71 1.16 -16.35 -2.06
CA ALA A 71 0.84 -16.33 -0.63
C ALA A 71 1.99 -15.81 0.26
N HIS A 72 3.25 -16.03 -0.11
CA HIS A 72 4.39 -15.78 0.78
C HIS A 72 4.51 -14.31 1.20
N GLY A 73 4.71 -13.40 0.24
CA GLY A 73 4.91 -12.00 0.57
C GLY A 73 3.68 -11.33 1.22
N SER A 74 2.46 -11.79 0.92
CA SER A 74 1.26 -11.31 1.63
C SER A 74 1.22 -11.80 3.08
N ALA A 75 1.69 -13.02 3.36
CA ALA A 75 1.84 -13.53 4.73
C ALA A 75 2.88 -12.71 5.53
N VAL A 76 4.00 -12.31 4.91
CA VAL A 76 5.01 -11.45 5.55
C VAL A 76 4.43 -10.09 5.92
N VAL A 77 3.78 -9.41 4.97
CA VAL A 77 3.11 -8.11 5.23
C VAL A 77 2.07 -8.24 6.34
N THR A 78 1.26 -9.30 6.29
CA THR A 78 0.23 -9.57 7.30
C THR A 78 0.84 -9.78 8.68
N HIS A 79 1.94 -10.54 8.78
CA HIS A 79 2.62 -10.81 10.04
C HIS A 79 3.18 -9.54 10.68
N ILE A 80 3.85 -8.70 9.88
CA ILE A 80 4.41 -7.42 10.34
C ILE A 80 3.30 -6.47 10.78
N LEU A 81 2.28 -6.25 9.95
CA LEU A 81 1.24 -5.24 10.22
C LEU A 81 0.29 -5.61 11.38
N ASN A 82 0.13 -6.91 11.67
CA ASN A 82 -0.71 -7.39 12.78
C ASN A 82 0.03 -7.51 14.12
N ASN A 83 1.35 -7.31 14.13
CA ASN A 83 2.16 -7.30 15.34
C ASN A 83 2.59 -5.86 15.65
N LYS A 84 2.31 -5.36 16.86
CA LYS A 84 2.53 -3.96 17.20
C LYS A 84 4.02 -3.59 17.20
N GLU A 85 4.85 -4.48 17.72
CA GLU A 85 6.30 -4.30 17.81
C GLU A 85 6.93 -4.30 16.41
N LEU A 86 6.59 -5.29 15.58
CA LEU A 86 7.10 -5.38 14.19
C LEU A 86 6.59 -4.23 13.32
N ARG A 87 5.35 -3.79 13.51
CA ARG A 87 4.83 -2.62 12.81
C ARG A 87 5.61 -1.35 13.18
N ALA A 88 5.91 -1.15 14.46
CA ALA A 88 6.66 0.01 14.91
C ALA A 88 8.10 -0.01 14.36
N GLU A 89 8.73 -1.19 14.32
CA GLU A 89 10.04 -1.40 13.69
C GLU A 89 9.99 -1.06 12.19
N TRP A 90 9.01 -1.59 11.47
CA TRP A 90 8.80 -1.28 10.05
C TRP A 90 8.56 0.21 9.78
N GLU A 91 7.74 0.88 10.60
CA GLU A 91 7.50 2.33 10.47
C GLU A 91 8.80 3.14 10.67
N ALA A 92 9.66 2.72 11.60
CA ALA A 92 10.97 3.34 11.84
C ALA A 92 11.94 3.12 10.66
N GLU A 93 12.04 1.89 10.13
CA GLU A 93 12.87 1.58 8.96
C GLU A 93 12.44 2.37 7.71
N VAL A 94 11.13 2.48 7.47
CA VAL A 94 10.58 3.26 6.35
C VAL A 94 10.90 4.75 6.51
N GLN A 95 10.83 5.27 7.73
CA GLN A 95 11.25 6.63 8.04
C GLN A 95 12.74 6.84 7.75
N GLU A 96 13.63 5.96 8.22
CA GLU A 96 15.07 6.08 7.98
C GLU A 96 15.39 6.09 6.47
N MET A 97 14.78 5.19 5.70
CA MET A 97 14.95 5.15 4.24
C MET A 97 14.53 6.46 3.57
N ARG A 98 13.41 7.05 4.00
CA ARG A 98 12.91 8.33 3.50
C ARG A 98 13.86 9.47 3.84
N ASP A 99 14.29 9.53 5.09
CA ASP A 99 15.15 10.61 5.59
C ASP A 99 16.51 10.60 4.87
N ARG A 100 17.08 9.41 4.65
CA ARG A 100 18.29 9.24 3.82
C ARG A 100 18.09 9.72 2.38
N ILE A 101 16.96 9.43 1.74
CA ILE A 101 16.68 9.90 0.37
C ILE A 101 16.58 11.43 0.33
N GLN A 102 15.98 12.05 1.34
CA GLN A 102 15.88 13.51 1.45
C GLN A 102 17.27 14.13 1.62
N GLU A 103 18.09 13.59 2.52
CA GLU A 103 19.47 14.04 2.75
C GLU A 103 20.28 14.00 1.45
N MET A 104 20.20 12.90 0.68
CA MET A 104 20.92 12.78 -0.59
C MET A 104 20.46 13.81 -1.63
N ARG A 105 19.18 14.21 -1.62
CA ARG A 105 18.67 15.26 -2.51
C ARG A 105 19.22 16.64 -2.12
N GLU A 106 19.28 16.93 -0.82
CA GLU A 106 19.83 18.19 -0.30
C GLU A 106 21.32 18.28 -0.59
N LEU A 107 22.07 17.21 -0.34
CA LEU A 107 23.49 17.13 -0.65
C LEU A 107 23.74 17.32 -2.15
N PHE A 108 22.96 16.67 -3.01
CA PHE A 108 23.07 16.84 -4.45
C PHE A 108 22.95 18.30 -4.87
N VAL A 109 21.96 19.03 -4.35
CA VAL A 109 21.77 20.46 -4.64
C VAL A 109 22.90 21.33 -4.08
N ALA A 110 23.39 21.04 -2.87
CA ALA A 110 24.45 21.81 -2.24
C ALA A 110 25.82 21.64 -2.91
N THR A 111 26.03 20.50 -3.59
CA THR A 111 27.32 20.17 -4.25
C THR A 111 27.36 20.49 -5.75
N LEU A 112 26.25 20.98 -6.33
CA LEU A 112 26.20 21.54 -7.69
C LEU A 112 26.62 23.01 -7.69
#